data_AF-A0A5C7RGJ9-F1
#
_entry.id   AF-A0A5C7RGJ9-F1
#
_cell.length_a   1.000
_cell.length_b   1.000
_cell.length_c   1.000
_cell.angle_alpha   90.00
_cell.angle_beta   90.00
_cell.angle_gamma   90.00
#
_symmetry.space_group_name_H-M   'P 1'
#
loop_
_entity.id
_entity.type
_entity.pdbx_description
1 polymer ?
#
loop_
_entity_poly.entity_id
_entity_poly.type
_entity_poly.pdbx_seq_one_letter_code
_entity_poly.pdbx_strand_id
1 'polypeptide(L)'
;MNAITRYLPLPRVSQAFTDLQTGARAHMHAGSERLAKARNFYAISAQLEAFESGVQHSKLQLTEVVAKKIHLRFRLAALKPETDLDLQQAYNALHLYEMRLVAFLRKAGQALKVFNTELQELRVHPELEREEFATQLAELAKQIQLIQDERFSLEKELVQFTEAKSALSENFAESSPKTNPWLVRIRGWLPA
;
A
#
# COMPACT_ATOMS: atom_id res chain seq x y z
N MET A 1 52.38 66.20 17.58
CA MET A 1 52.03 65.01 18.39
C MET A 1 50.66 64.53 17.92
N ASN A 2 50.62 63.56 17.00
CA ASN A 2 49.40 63.20 16.26
C ASN A 2 48.48 62.31 17.12
N ALA A 3 47.28 62.83 17.40
CA ALA A 3 46.25 62.20 18.23
C ALA A 3 45.37 61.21 17.43
N ILE A 4 45.88 60.61 16.35
CA ILE A 4 45.10 59.73 15.48
C ILE A 4 45.88 58.42 15.33
N THR A 5 45.67 57.52 16.30
CA THR A 5 45.78 56.05 16.20
C THR A 5 45.89 55.46 17.61
N ARG A 6 44.90 55.73 18.46
CA ARG A 6 44.57 54.82 19.56
C ARG A 6 43.44 53.96 19.04
N TYR A 7 43.77 52.82 18.43
CA TYR A 7 42.80 51.79 18.10
C TYR A 7 42.18 51.30 19.41
N LEU A 8 41.04 51.87 19.79
CA LEU A 8 40.13 51.24 20.74
C LEU A 8 39.57 50.00 20.04
N PRO A 9 39.73 48.79 20.59
CA PRO A 9 38.91 47.67 20.17
C PRO A 9 37.49 47.98 20.63
N LEU A 10 36.59 48.37 19.73
CA LEU A 10 35.18 48.60 20.04
C LEU A 10 34.52 47.25 20.38
N PRO A 11 34.23 46.94 21.65
CA PRO A 11 33.79 45.60 22.05
C PRO A 11 32.35 45.30 21.61
N ARG A 12 31.58 46.32 21.23
CA ARG A 12 30.18 46.18 20.81
C ARG A 12 30.01 45.78 19.34
N VAL A 13 31.02 46.04 18.49
CA VAL A 13 30.97 45.67 17.06
C VAL A 13 31.26 44.18 16.87
N SER A 14 32.15 43.59 17.69
CA SER A 14 32.41 42.16 17.65
C SER A 14 31.22 41.33 18.13
N GLN A 15 30.53 41.75 19.20
CA GLN A 15 29.33 41.07 19.71
C GLN A 15 28.18 41.07 18.70
N ALA A 16 27.87 42.22 18.09
CA ALA A 16 26.82 42.29 17.06
C ALA A 16 27.15 41.43 15.82
N PHE A 17 28.43 41.34 15.43
CA PHE A 17 28.85 40.48 14.32
C PHE A 17 28.80 38.99 14.69
N THR A 18 29.17 38.63 15.91
CA THR A 18 29.02 37.25 16.40
C THR A 18 27.55 36.87 16.54
N ASP A 19 26.68 37.77 16.98
CA ASP A 19 25.24 37.54 17.11
C ASP A 19 24.54 37.39 15.75
N LEU A 20 24.99 38.16 14.74
CA LEU A 20 24.55 37.97 13.36
C LEU A 20 25.03 36.65 12.76
N GLN A 21 26.27 36.23 13.06
CA GLN A 21 26.81 34.96 12.58
C GLN A 21 26.18 33.75 13.30
N THR A 22 25.92 33.83 14.60
CA THR A 22 25.21 32.79 15.36
C THR A 22 23.74 32.75 14.97
N GLY A 23 23.09 33.89 14.76
CA GLY A 23 21.72 34.00 14.26
C GLY A 23 21.57 33.40 12.86
N ALA A 24 22.47 33.73 11.92
CA ALA A 24 22.46 33.15 10.58
C ALA A 24 22.68 31.63 10.60
N ARG A 25 23.60 31.14 11.46
CA ARG A 25 23.79 29.69 11.66
C ARG A 25 22.57 29.03 12.28
N ALA A 26 21.92 29.65 13.27
CA ALA A 26 20.69 29.16 13.88
C ALA A 26 19.54 29.08 12.87
N HIS A 27 19.41 30.07 11.98
CA HIS A 27 18.44 30.05 10.89
C HIS A 27 18.75 28.97 9.83
N MET A 28 20.03 28.74 9.50
CA MET A 28 20.44 27.66 8.61
C MET A 28 20.17 26.27 9.22
N HIS A 29 20.46 26.07 10.51
CA HIS A 29 20.15 24.83 11.22
C HIS A 29 18.64 24.60 11.30
N ALA A 30 17.86 25.61 11.69
CA ALA A 30 16.40 25.54 11.68
C ALA A 30 15.82 25.26 10.28
N GLY A 31 16.44 25.82 9.23
CA GLY A 31 16.09 25.53 7.83
C GLY A 31 16.37 24.08 7.45
N SER A 32 17.54 23.54 7.82
CA SER A 32 17.91 22.14 7.55
C SER A 32 16.98 21.15 8.25
N GLU A 33 16.52 21.48 9.45
CA GLU A 33 15.66 20.63 10.27
C GLU A 33 14.22 20.62 9.75
N ARG A 34 13.73 21.78 9.29
CA ARG A 34 12.43 21.88 8.59
C ARG A 34 12.43 21.06 7.30
N LEU A 35 13.53 21.07 6.56
CA LEU A 35 13.68 20.25 5.35
C LEU A 35 13.72 18.75 5.64
N ALA A 36 14.41 18.33 6.71
CA ALA A 36 14.45 16.93 7.13
C ALA A 36 13.05 16.43 7.57
N LYS A 37 12.33 17.20 8.39
CA LYS A 37 10.94 16.90 8.77
C LYS A 37 10.03 16.80 7.54
N ALA A 38 10.14 17.75 6.60
CA ALA A 38 9.36 17.74 5.37
C ALA A 38 9.64 16.49 4.52
N ARG A 39 10.91 16.08 4.36
CA ARG A 39 11.28 14.86 3.62
C ARG A 39 10.66 13.61 4.22
N ASN A 40 10.70 13.45 5.54
CA ASN A 40 10.12 12.29 6.21
C ASN A 40 8.59 12.25 6.07
N PHE A 41 7.94 13.41 6.16
CA PHE A 41 6.51 13.54 5.87
C PHE A 41 6.16 13.13 4.43
N TYR A 42 6.89 13.67 3.45
CA TYR A 42 6.67 13.35 2.04
C TYR A 42 6.89 11.85 1.75
N ALA A 43 7.86 11.22 2.40
CA ALA A 43 8.08 9.78 2.26
C ALA A 43 6.87 8.97 2.77
N ILE A 44 6.31 9.35 3.92
CA ILE A 44 5.18 8.63 4.52
C ILE A 44 3.87 8.92 3.78
N SER A 45 3.66 10.16 3.31
CA SER A 45 2.51 10.45 2.45
C SER A 45 2.56 9.65 1.15
N ALA A 46 3.73 9.51 0.54
CA ALA A 46 3.91 8.68 -0.65
C ALA A 46 3.67 7.19 -0.36
N GLN A 47 4.10 6.68 0.81
CA GLN A 47 3.79 5.31 1.24
C GLN A 47 2.28 5.10 1.44
N LEU A 48 1.57 6.09 1.95
CA LEU A 48 0.12 6.05 2.15
C LEU A 48 -0.62 6.08 0.80
N GLU A 49 -0.21 6.92 -0.14
CA GLU A 49 -0.74 6.94 -1.51
C GLU A 49 -0.51 5.60 -2.23
N ALA A 50 0.70 5.03 -2.10
CA ALA A 50 1.00 3.70 -2.62
C ALA A 50 0.11 2.62 -1.96
N PHE A 51 -0.10 2.69 -0.65
CA PHE A 51 -1.00 1.80 0.07
C PHE A 51 -2.44 1.93 -0.43
N GLU A 52 -2.95 3.15 -0.59
CA GLU A 52 -4.29 3.40 -1.12
C GLU A 52 -4.47 2.81 -2.52
N SER A 53 -3.51 3.05 -3.42
CA SER A 53 -3.52 2.46 -4.76
C SER A 53 -3.53 0.93 -4.72
N GLY A 54 -2.78 0.33 -3.79
CA GLY A 54 -2.75 -1.11 -3.55
C GLY A 54 -4.09 -1.67 -3.06
N VAL A 55 -4.80 -0.92 -2.22
CA VAL A 55 -6.16 -1.28 -1.80
C VAL A 55 -7.14 -1.21 -2.96
N GLN A 56 -7.03 -0.21 -3.85
CA GLN A 56 -7.85 -0.16 -5.07
C GLN A 56 -7.55 -1.35 -5.99
N HIS A 57 -6.28 -1.72 -6.15
CA HIS A 57 -5.90 -2.92 -6.91
C HIS A 57 -6.53 -4.18 -6.32
N SER A 58 -6.50 -4.34 -5.00
CA SER A 58 -7.12 -5.47 -4.29
C SER A 58 -8.65 -5.52 -4.49
N LYS A 59 -9.32 -4.37 -4.66
CA LYS A 59 -10.76 -4.34 -5.03
C LYS A 59 -11.00 -4.83 -6.44
N LEU A 60 -10.13 -4.48 -7.39
CA LEU A 60 -10.21 -5.01 -8.75
C LEU A 60 -10.00 -6.53 -8.75
N GLN A 61 -9.01 -7.03 -8.02
CA GLN A 61 -8.80 -8.47 -7.83
C GLN A 61 -10.05 -9.17 -7.26
N LEU A 62 -10.76 -8.55 -6.32
CA LEU A 62 -12.02 -9.10 -5.80
C LEU A 62 -13.06 -9.29 -6.91
N THR A 63 -13.20 -8.32 -7.82
CA THR A 63 -14.15 -8.44 -8.94
C THR A 63 -13.79 -9.60 -9.88
N GLU A 64 -12.50 -9.80 -10.16
CA GLU A 64 -12.01 -10.91 -10.98
C GLU A 64 -12.26 -12.26 -10.32
N VAL A 65 -12.00 -12.36 -9.01
CA VAL A 65 -12.25 -13.58 -8.22
C VAL A 65 -13.74 -13.91 -8.21
N VAL A 66 -14.60 -12.94 -7.93
CA VAL A 66 -16.06 -13.15 -7.95
C VAL A 66 -16.52 -13.63 -9.34
N ALA A 67 -16.01 -13.05 -10.42
CA ALA A 67 -16.31 -13.49 -11.78
C ALA A 67 -15.88 -14.95 -12.02
N LYS A 68 -14.64 -15.32 -11.64
CA LYS A 68 -14.13 -16.70 -11.73
C LYS A 68 -14.96 -17.68 -10.88
N LYS A 69 -15.41 -17.25 -9.69
CA LYS A 69 -16.27 -18.03 -8.82
C LYS A 69 -17.64 -18.32 -9.45
N ILE A 70 -18.27 -17.30 -10.01
CA ILE A 70 -19.55 -17.41 -10.71
C ILE A 70 -19.42 -18.37 -11.88
N HIS A 71 -18.33 -18.28 -12.64
CA HIS A 71 -18.04 -19.20 -13.74
C HIS A 71 -17.89 -20.65 -13.27
N LEU A 72 -17.15 -20.89 -12.19
CA LEU A 72 -17.03 -22.23 -11.59
C LEU A 72 -18.40 -22.74 -11.10
N ARG A 73 -19.24 -21.87 -10.52
CA ARG A 73 -20.61 -22.24 -10.12
C ARG A 73 -21.46 -22.67 -11.31
N PHE A 74 -21.40 -21.95 -12.43
CA PHE A 74 -22.11 -22.34 -13.65
C PHE A 74 -21.60 -23.67 -14.21
N ARG A 75 -20.28 -23.90 -14.17
CA ARG A 75 -19.70 -25.19 -14.58
C ARG A 75 -20.17 -26.34 -13.70
N LEU A 76 -20.14 -26.16 -12.38
CA LEU A 76 -20.64 -27.14 -11.41
C LEU A 76 -22.13 -27.42 -11.59
N ALA A 77 -22.95 -26.40 -11.89
CA ALA A 77 -24.37 -26.59 -12.15
C ALA A 77 -24.67 -27.29 -13.49
N ALA A 78 -23.76 -27.17 -14.46
CA ALA A 78 -23.88 -27.83 -15.76
C ALA A 78 -23.41 -29.29 -15.75
N LEU A 79 -22.54 -29.65 -14.80
CA LEU A 79 -22.11 -31.02 -14.55
C LEU A 79 -23.12 -31.69 -13.60
N LYS A 80 -23.35 -33.00 -13.77
CA LYS A 80 -24.15 -33.74 -12.79
C LYS A 80 -23.45 -33.66 -11.41
N PRO A 81 -24.19 -33.66 -10.29
CA PRO A 81 -23.66 -33.42 -8.94
C PRO A 81 -22.58 -34.40 -8.45
N GLU A 82 -22.26 -35.45 -9.22
CA GLU A 82 -21.39 -36.55 -8.79
C GLU A 82 -19.95 -36.48 -9.32
N THR A 83 -19.59 -35.59 -10.26
CA THR A 83 -18.44 -35.91 -11.14
C THR A 83 -17.19 -35.04 -11.09
N ASP A 84 -17.12 -33.91 -10.38
CA ASP A 84 -15.85 -33.14 -10.35
C ASP A 84 -15.51 -32.58 -8.96
N LEU A 85 -14.94 -33.47 -8.13
CA LEU A 85 -14.35 -33.13 -6.83
C LEU A 85 -13.33 -31.99 -6.98
N ASP A 86 -12.58 -31.96 -8.10
CA ASP A 86 -11.55 -30.95 -8.38
C ASP A 86 -12.13 -29.56 -8.65
N LEU A 87 -13.28 -29.47 -9.33
CA LEU A 87 -13.98 -28.20 -9.55
C LEU A 87 -14.63 -27.70 -8.27
N GLN A 88 -15.17 -28.60 -7.44
CA GLN A 88 -15.74 -28.24 -6.15
C GLN A 88 -14.65 -27.74 -5.19
N GLN A 89 -13.48 -28.39 -5.18
CA GLN A 89 -12.31 -27.93 -4.43
C GLN A 89 -11.81 -26.58 -4.94
N ALA A 90 -11.74 -26.37 -6.26
CA ALA A 90 -11.35 -25.08 -6.84
C ALA A 90 -12.32 -23.96 -6.45
N TYR A 91 -13.63 -24.22 -6.49
CA TYR A 91 -14.65 -23.29 -6.04
C TYR A 91 -14.51 -22.94 -4.55
N ASN A 92 -14.33 -23.95 -3.69
CA ASN A 92 -14.18 -23.75 -2.25
C ASN A 92 -12.90 -22.98 -1.90
N ALA A 93 -11.77 -23.30 -2.54
CA ALA A 93 -10.51 -22.59 -2.35
C ALA A 93 -10.64 -21.12 -2.76
N LEU A 94 -11.26 -20.86 -3.91
CA LEU A 94 -11.47 -19.50 -4.41
C LEU A 94 -12.48 -18.72 -3.54
N HIS A 95 -13.49 -19.39 -2.99
CA HIS A 95 -14.40 -18.78 -2.02
C HIS A 95 -13.70 -18.43 -0.71
N LEU A 96 -12.83 -19.30 -0.20
CA LEU A 96 -12.05 -19.02 1.00
C LEU A 96 -11.11 -17.82 0.78
N TYR A 97 -10.49 -17.74 -0.39
CA TYR A 97 -9.70 -16.58 -0.80
C TYR A 97 -10.54 -15.30 -0.84
N GLU A 98 -11.72 -15.32 -1.48
CA GLU A 98 -12.65 -14.19 -1.53
C GLU A 98 -12.98 -13.68 -0.11
N MET A 99 -13.28 -14.58 0.83
CA MET A 99 -13.60 -14.20 2.20
C MET A 99 -12.42 -13.51 2.91
N ARG A 100 -11.19 -14.02 2.70
CA ARG A 100 -9.97 -13.40 3.23
C ARG A 100 -9.70 -12.04 2.60
N LEU A 101 -9.86 -11.91 1.29
CA LEU A 101 -9.68 -10.65 0.56
C LEU A 101 -10.70 -9.60 1.02
N VAL A 102 -11.96 -9.97 1.23
CA VAL A 102 -12.98 -9.07 1.78
C VAL A 102 -12.64 -8.64 3.22
N ALA A 103 -12.17 -9.57 4.06
CA ALA A 103 -11.73 -9.24 5.41
C ALA A 103 -10.55 -8.26 5.40
N PHE A 104 -9.56 -8.50 4.53
CA PHE A 104 -8.43 -7.59 4.31
C PHE A 104 -8.90 -6.21 3.84
N LEU A 105 -9.78 -6.13 2.84
CA LEU A 105 -10.28 -4.84 2.32
C LEU A 105 -11.02 -4.02 3.38
N ARG A 106 -11.76 -4.67 4.29
CA ARG A 106 -12.39 -3.99 5.43
C ARG A 106 -11.35 -3.45 6.40
N LYS A 107 -10.37 -4.27 6.78
CA LYS A 107 -9.26 -3.88 7.67
C LYS A 107 -8.44 -2.74 7.06
N ALA A 108 -8.04 -2.87 5.80
CA ALA A 108 -7.27 -1.87 5.06
C ALA A 108 -8.06 -0.57 4.88
N GLY A 109 -9.36 -0.63 4.60
CA GLY A 109 -10.21 0.55 4.51
C GLY A 109 -10.37 1.30 5.83
N GLN A 110 -10.40 0.59 6.97
CA GLN A 110 -10.38 1.20 8.30
C GLN A 110 -9.01 1.81 8.60
N ALA A 111 -7.94 1.07 8.35
CA ALA A 111 -6.56 1.52 8.55
C ALA A 111 -6.23 2.77 7.73
N LEU A 112 -6.65 2.83 6.46
CA LEU A 112 -6.48 4.02 5.61
C LEU A 112 -7.09 5.28 6.22
N LYS A 113 -8.23 5.18 6.90
CA LYS A 113 -8.85 6.33 7.57
C LYS A 113 -8.01 6.76 8.77
N VAL A 114 -7.60 5.81 9.60
CA VAL A 114 -6.80 6.05 10.81
C VAL A 114 -5.45 6.67 10.45
N PHE A 115 -4.72 6.10 9.48
CA PHE A 115 -3.41 6.62 9.07
C PHE A 115 -3.52 8.02 8.45
N ASN A 116 -4.58 8.30 7.69
CA ASN A 116 -4.80 9.65 7.17
C ASN A 116 -5.09 10.66 8.28
N THR A 117 -5.86 10.28 9.30
CA THR A 117 -6.11 11.17 10.45
C THR A 117 -4.84 11.41 11.26
N GLU A 118 -4.05 10.36 11.53
CA GLU A 118 -2.80 10.48 12.28
C GLU A 118 -1.77 11.33 11.52
N LEU A 119 -1.66 11.18 10.20
CA LEU A 119 -0.78 12.00 9.37
C LEU A 119 -1.24 13.47 9.34
N GLN A 120 -2.56 13.73 9.34
CA GLN A 120 -3.10 15.09 9.45
C GLN A 120 -2.82 15.71 10.83
N GLU A 121 -3.01 14.96 11.91
CA GLU A 121 -2.72 15.41 13.28
C GLU A 121 -1.24 15.76 13.45
N LEU A 122 -0.35 14.89 12.96
CA LEU A 122 1.09 15.13 12.93
C LEU A 122 1.46 16.41 12.15
N ARG A 123 0.73 16.73 11.08
CA ARG A 123 0.94 17.94 10.28
C ARG A 123 0.52 19.21 11.02
N VAL A 124 -0.51 19.13 11.87
CA VAL A 124 -1.08 20.26 12.62
C VAL A 124 -0.30 20.55 13.90
N HIS A 125 0.46 19.59 14.44
CA HIS A 125 1.28 19.76 15.65
C HIS A 125 2.79 19.85 15.35
N PRO A 126 3.30 21.00 14.86
CA PRO A 126 4.74 21.20 14.62
C PRO A 126 5.57 21.29 15.91
N GLU A 127 4.91 21.36 17.07
CA GLU A 127 5.50 21.54 18.41
C GLU A 127 6.04 20.24 19.03
N LEU A 128 5.75 19.07 18.45
CA LEU A 128 6.30 17.79 18.90
C LEU A 128 7.83 17.80 18.88
N GLU A 129 8.43 17.26 19.95
CA GLU A 129 9.87 17.07 20.05
C GLU A 129 10.36 16.20 18.88
N ARG A 130 11.57 16.46 18.38
CA ARG A 130 12.06 15.85 17.13
C ARG A 130 12.08 14.33 17.18
N GLU A 131 12.39 13.79 18.35
CA GLU A 131 12.50 12.35 18.58
C GLU A 131 11.11 11.73 18.62
N GLU A 132 10.15 12.33 19.32
CA GLU A 132 8.74 11.89 19.37
C GLU A 132 8.07 11.93 18.00
N PHE A 133 8.35 12.98 17.22
CA PHE A 133 7.86 13.11 15.87
C PHE A 133 8.42 12.02 14.93
N ALA A 134 9.72 11.74 15.03
CA ALA A 134 10.38 10.72 14.21
C ALA A 134 9.94 9.30 14.60
N THR A 135 9.72 9.03 15.89
CA THR A 135 9.25 7.72 16.36
C THR A 135 7.81 7.46 15.92
N GLN A 136 6.91 8.44 16.05
CA GLN A 136 5.52 8.33 15.59
C GLN A 136 5.44 8.09 14.08
N LEU A 137 6.22 8.82 13.28
CA LEU A 137 6.32 8.59 11.84
C LEU A 137 6.88 7.20 11.48
N ALA A 138 7.91 6.75 12.18
CA ALA A 138 8.48 5.43 11.95
C ALA A 138 7.52 4.30 12.35
N GLU A 139 6.72 4.50 13.40
CA GLU A 139 5.70 3.56 13.83
C GLU A 139 4.56 3.47 12.81
N LEU A 140 4.07 4.61 12.31
CA LEU A 140 3.09 4.65 11.21
C LEU A 140 3.59 3.92 9.97
N ALA A 141 4.84 4.16 9.56
CA ALA A 141 5.45 3.49 8.42
C ALA A 141 5.50 1.96 8.60
N LYS A 142 5.83 1.49 9.82
CA LYS A 142 5.82 0.05 10.14
C LYS A 142 4.41 -0.53 10.07
N GLN A 143 3.41 0.16 10.61
CA GLN A 143 2.02 -0.30 10.56
C GLN A 143 1.49 -0.38 9.13
N ILE A 144 1.82 0.60 8.28
CA ILE A 144 1.50 0.56 6.84
C ILE A 144 2.17 -0.64 6.18
N GLN A 145 3.46 -0.87 6.45
CA GLN A 145 4.21 -1.99 5.87
C GLN A 145 3.61 -3.35 6.24
N LEU A 146 3.22 -3.56 7.50
CA LEU A 146 2.62 -4.82 7.95
C LEU A 146 1.34 -5.16 7.18
N ILE A 147 0.48 -4.16 6.91
CA ILE A 147 -0.75 -4.37 6.15
C ILE A 147 -0.45 -4.57 4.66
N GLN A 148 0.59 -3.91 4.12
CA GLN A 148 1.06 -4.18 2.77
C GLN A 148 1.60 -5.62 2.63
N ASP A 149 2.30 -6.15 3.63
CA ASP A 149 2.80 -7.52 3.62
C ASP A 149 1.65 -8.54 3.65
N GLU A 150 0.57 -8.26 4.39
CA GLU A 150 -0.68 -9.03 4.34
C GLU A 150 -1.31 -9.01 2.95
N ARG A 151 -1.27 -7.87 2.24
CA ARG A 151 -1.73 -7.80 0.85
C ARG A 151 -0.88 -8.69 -0.05
N PHE A 152 0.43 -8.59 0.03
CA PHE A 152 1.35 -9.36 -0.82
C PHE A 152 1.24 -10.86 -0.58
N SER A 153 0.95 -11.29 0.64
CA SER A 153 0.69 -12.71 0.92
C SER A 153 -0.57 -13.21 0.22
N LEU A 154 -1.66 -12.42 0.24
CA LEU A 154 -2.89 -12.73 -0.50
C LEU A 154 -2.67 -12.73 -2.02
N GLU A 155 -1.86 -11.82 -2.55
CA GLU A 155 -1.52 -11.82 -3.98
C GLU A 155 -0.76 -13.09 -4.37
N LYS A 156 0.19 -13.54 -3.53
CA LYS A 156 0.90 -14.81 -3.74
C LYS A 156 -0.03 -16.01 -3.68
N GLU A 157 -0.98 -16.05 -2.74
CA GLU A 157 -2.00 -17.11 -2.67
C GLU A 157 -2.82 -17.20 -3.97
N LEU A 158 -3.21 -16.05 -4.54
CA LEU A 158 -3.96 -15.99 -5.79
C LEU A 158 -3.11 -16.45 -6.99
N VAL A 159 -1.85 -16.02 -7.07
CA VAL A 159 -0.92 -16.44 -8.12
C VAL A 159 -0.73 -17.96 -8.08
N GLN A 160 -0.46 -18.52 -6.89
CA GLN A 160 -0.35 -19.97 -6.69
C GLN A 160 -1.62 -20.72 -7.10
N PHE A 161 -2.80 -20.16 -6.77
CA PHE A 161 -4.07 -20.73 -7.22
C PHE A 161 -4.18 -20.73 -8.75
N THR A 162 -3.83 -19.62 -9.42
CA THR A 162 -3.88 -19.54 -10.89
C THR A 162 -2.90 -20.48 -11.57
N GLU A 163 -1.69 -20.61 -11.04
CA GLU A 163 -0.65 -21.51 -11.57
C GLU A 163 -1.06 -22.97 -11.39
N ALA A 164 -1.47 -23.38 -10.18
CA ALA A 164 -1.83 -24.76 -9.88
C ALA A 164 -3.09 -25.24 -10.61
N LYS A 165 -4.02 -24.32 -10.92
CA LYS A 165 -5.32 -24.66 -11.53
C LYS A 165 -5.41 -24.33 -13.02
N SER A 166 -4.35 -23.78 -13.63
CA SER A 166 -4.19 -23.71 -15.09
C SER A 166 -4.32 -25.10 -15.74
N ALA A 167 -3.81 -26.14 -15.09
CA ALA A 167 -3.92 -27.54 -15.52
C ALA A 167 -5.37 -28.06 -15.64
N LEU A 168 -6.36 -27.42 -14.99
CA LEU A 168 -7.77 -27.81 -15.13
C LEU A 168 -8.41 -27.34 -16.44
N SER A 169 -7.81 -26.39 -17.16
CA SER A 169 -8.32 -25.96 -18.47
C SER A 169 -7.82 -26.85 -19.62
N GLU A 170 -6.64 -27.44 -19.48
CA GLU A 170 -5.98 -28.24 -20.53
C GLU A 170 -6.49 -29.69 -20.58
N ASN A 171 -6.74 -30.31 -19.43
CA ASN A 171 -7.16 -31.73 -19.34
C ASN A 171 -8.56 -32.04 -19.91
N PHE A 172 -9.36 -31.03 -20.24
CA PHE A 172 -10.72 -31.19 -20.80
C PHE A 172 -10.84 -30.83 -22.29
N ALA A 173 -9.77 -30.33 -22.92
CA ALA A 173 -9.79 -30.07 -24.36
C ALA A 173 -9.87 -31.37 -25.19
N GLU A 174 -9.48 -32.51 -24.61
CA GLU A 174 -9.34 -33.78 -25.34
C GLU A 174 -10.45 -34.82 -25.06
N SER A 175 -11.34 -34.62 -24.08
CA SER A 175 -12.09 -35.76 -23.50
C SER A 175 -13.62 -35.75 -23.61
N SER A 176 -14.27 -34.92 -24.45
CA SER A 176 -15.71 -35.15 -24.72
C SER A 176 -16.18 -34.81 -26.16
N PRO A 177 -16.78 -35.75 -26.90
CA PRO A 177 -17.34 -35.50 -28.23
C PRO A 177 -18.75 -34.87 -28.18
N LYS A 178 -19.23 -34.45 -27.01
CA LYS A 178 -20.51 -33.75 -26.85
C LYS A 178 -20.29 -32.42 -26.16
N THR A 179 -19.89 -31.44 -26.97
CA THR A 179 -19.76 -30.05 -26.55
C THR A 179 -21.11 -29.49 -26.11
N ASN A 180 -21.22 -29.14 -24.82
CA ASN A 180 -22.38 -28.44 -24.28
C ASN A 180 -22.49 -27.07 -24.98
N PRO A 181 -23.62 -26.73 -25.64
CA PRO A 181 -23.75 -25.50 -26.43
C PRO A 181 -23.55 -24.22 -25.61
N TRP A 182 -23.70 -24.30 -24.28
CA TRP A 182 -23.42 -23.20 -23.37
C TRP A 182 -21.91 -22.93 -23.19
N LEU A 183 -21.05 -23.95 -23.26
CA LEU A 183 -19.59 -23.78 -23.20
C LEU A 183 -19.02 -23.10 -24.45
N VAL A 184 -19.63 -23.33 -25.62
CA VAL A 184 -19.24 -22.68 -26.88
C VAL A 184 -19.59 -21.18 -26.86
N ARG A 185 -20.74 -20.80 -26.29
CA ARG A 185 -21.15 -19.39 -26.16
C ARG A 185 -20.27 -18.60 -25.20
N ILE A 186 -19.84 -19.20 -24.08
CA ILE A 186 -19.01 -18.54 -23.08
C ILE A 186 -17.56 -18.34 -23.59
N ARG A 187 -17.04 -19.26 -24.41
CA ARG A 187 -15.71 -19.10 -25.05
C ARG A 187 -15.63 -17.92 -26.01
N GLY A 188 -16.75 -17.52 -26.64
CA GLY A 188 -16.79 -16.36 -27.54
C GLY A 188 -16.79 -14.99 -26.84
N TRP A 189 -16.86 -14.97 -25.50
CA TRP A 189 -16.99 -13.73 -24.71
C TRP A 189 -15.73 -13.35 -23.93
N LEU A 190 -14.61 -14.06 -24.17
CA LEU A 190 -13.31 -13.78 -23.55
C LEU A 190 -12.35 -13.20 -24.61
N PRO A 191 -11.55 -12.17 -24.28
CA PRO A 191 -10.46 -11.75 -25.16
C PRO A 191 -9.40 -12.85 -25.23
N ALA A 192 -8.76 -12.96 -26.40
CA ALA A 192 -7.77 -13.97 -26.74
C ALA A 192 -6.56 -13.99 -25.82
#